data_AF-A0A1E9VWR8-F1
#
_entry.id   AF-A0A1E9VWR8-F1
#
_cell.length_a   1.000
_cell.length_b   1.000
_cell.length_c   1.000
_cell.angle_alpha   90.00
_cell.angle_beta   90.00
_cell.angle_gamma   90.00
#
_symmetry.space_group_name_H-M   'P 1'
#
loop_
_entity.id
_entity.type
_entity.pdbx_description
1 polymer ?
#
loop_
_entity_poly.entity_id
_entity_poly.type
_entity_poly.pdbx_seq_one_letter_code
_entity_poly.pdbx_strand_id
1 'polypeptide(L)'
;MPVAGAKRSDKVNEIYKSNPKHTLGQTGNRPNAGIEPKNSFELFENSFQSGNKRYSIDSDGNIHQFTHTNKGDNTWHWAGRTGKDQAVDQRLKGNNIPQDVIKHFNLNPKKVKKL
;
A
#
# COMPACT_ATOMS: atom_id res chain seq x y z
N MET A 1 -6.29 -12.31 5.43
CA MET A 1 -5.74 -12.24 6.81
C MET A 1 -4.37 -11.56 6.72
N PRO A 2 -3.85 -10.88 7.76
CA PRO A 2 -2.50 -10.31 7.70
C PRO A 2 -1.47 -11.40 7.39
N VAL A 3 -0.44 -11.04 6.64
CA VAL A 3 0.70 -11.90 6.32
C VAL A 3 1.67 -11.86 7.49
N ALA A 4 1.46 -12.75 8.46
CA ALA A 4 2.21 -12.77 9.72
C ALA A 4 3.71 -13.06 9.51
N GLY A 5 4.05 -13.88 8.51
CA GLY A 5 5.43 -14.18 8.12
C GLY A 5 5.86 -13.41 6.86
N ALA A 6 7.17 -13.26 6.67
CA ALA A 6 7.70 -12.78 5.40
C ALA A 6 7.36 -13.77 4.28
N LYS A 7 6.73 -13.29 3.20
CA LYS A 7 6.31 -14.09 2.04
C LYS A 7 6.87 -13.50 0.76
N ARG A 8 7.55 -14.33 -0.05
CA ARG A 8 8.01 -13.93 -1.39
C ARG A 8 6.83 -13.96 -2.37
N SER A 9 6.72 -12.92 -3.20
CA SER A 9 5.80 -12.91 -4.34
C SER A 9 6.44 -13.51 -5.57
N ASP A 10 5.69 -14.34 -6.29
CA ASP A 10 6.14 -14.95 -7.54
C ASP A 10 6.06 -13.97 -8.73
N LYS A 11 5.18 -12.96 -8.66
CA LYS A 11 4.99 -11.96 -9.74
C LYS A 11 6.05 -10.88 -9.73
N VAL A 12 6.40 -10.37 -8.54
CA VAL A 12 7.33 -9.25 -8.40
C VAL A 12 8.70 -9.66 -7.87
N ASN A 13 8.88 -10.93 -7.47
CA ASN A 13 10.11 -11.50 -6.91
C ASN A 13 10.65 -10.74 -5.67
N GLU A 14 9.75 -10.17 -4.89
CA GLU A 14 10.06 -9.36 -3.71
C GLU A 14 9.37 -9.95 -2.46
N ILE A 15 9.91 -9.66 -1.28
CA ILE A 15 9.39 -10.20 -0.01
C ILE A 15 8.43 -9.19 0.62
N TYR A 16 7.24 -9.63 0.99
CA TYR A 16 6.23 -8.85 1.68
C TYR A 16 5.98 -9.38 3.10
N LYS A 17 5.72 -8.48 4.05
CA LYS A 17 5.28 -8.82 5.41
C LYS A 17 4.30 -7.77 5.91
N SER A 18 3.20 -8.18 6.55
CA SER A 18 2.29 -7.20 7.16
C SER A 18 2.98 -6.41 8.26
N ASN A 19 2.62 -5.13 8.40
CA ASN A 19 3.21 -4.27 9.42
C ASN A 19 2.25 -4.19 10.63
N PRO A 20 2.69 -4.53 11.86
CA PRO A 20 1.86 -4.41 13.06
C PRO A 20 1.25 -3.01 13.24
N LYS A 21 1.93 -1.95 12.77
CA LYS A 21 1.41 -0.57 12.74
C LYS A 21 0.07 -0.44 12.02
N HIS A 22 -0.10 -1.18 10.92
CA HIS A 22 -1.26 -1.11 10.04
C HIS A 22 -2.22 -2.31 10.21
N THR A 23 -1.86 -3.29 11.04
CA THR A 23 -2.69 -4.47 11.29
C THR A 23 -3.60 -4.24 12.49
N LEU A 24 -4.92 -4.33 12.30
CA LEU A 24 -5.90 -4.12 13.36
C LEU A 24 -5.71 -5.19 14.48
N GLY A 25 -5.64 -4.75 15.74
CA GLY A 25 -5.52 -5.63 16.91
C GLY A 25 -4.11 -6.15 17.23
N GLN A 26 -3.07 -5.72 16.49
CA GLN A 26 -1.68 -6.07 16.81
C GLN A 26 -1.02 -5.06 17.77
N THR A 27 -0.10 -5.54 18.60
CA THR A 27 0.75 -4.70 19.45
C THR A 27 1.60 -3.78 18.57
N GLY A 28 1.22 -2.49 18.52
CA GLY A 28 1.85 -1.49 17.65
C GLY A 28 0.90 -0.81 16.67
N ASN A 29 -0.35 -1.26 16.56
CA ASN A 29 -1.39 -0.56 15.80
C ASN A 29 -1.49 0.90 16.26
N ARG A 30 -1.48 1.84 15.32
CA ARG A 30 -1.64 3.26 15.62
C ARG A 30 -3.02 3.74 15.15
N PRO A 31 -3.79 4.44 16.00
CA PRO A 31 -5.15 4.86 15.66
C PRO A 31 -5.21 5.85 14.49
N ASN A 32 -4.12 6.56 14.20
CA ASN A 32 -4.00 7.47 13.05
C ASN A 32 -3.32 6.84 11.83
N ALA A 33 -3.03 5.54 11.85
CA ALA A 33 -2.49 4.83 10.70
C ALA A 33 -3.63 4.21 9.87
N GLY A 34 -3.48 4.19 8.55
CA GLY A 34 -4.35 3.40 7.69
C GLY A 34 -4.40 1.93 8.13
N ILE A 35 -5.52 1.27 7.89
CA ILE A 35 -5.72 -0.15 8.18
C ILE A 35 -5.34 -0.95 6.93
N GLU A 36 -4.45 -1.92 7.10
CA GLU A 36 -4.01 -2.82 6.03
C GLU A 36 -5.18 -3.71 5.55
N PRO A 37 -5.43 -3.80 4.23
CA PRO A 37 -6.50 -4.62 3.69
C PRO A 37 -6.18 -6.12 3.80
N LYS A 38 -7.22 -6.96 3.89
CA LYS A 38 -7.06 -8.43 4.04
C LYS A 38 -6.34 -9.11 2.87
N ASN A 39 -6.36 -8.50 1.68
CA ASN A 39 -5.73 -8.96 0.45
C ASN A 39 -4.47 -8.14 0.10
N SER A 40 -3.80 -7.54 1.09
CA SER A 40 -2.59 -6.72 0.90
C SER A 40 -1.47 -7.41 0.14
N PHE A 41 -1.30 -8.73 0.34
CA PHE A 41 -0.32 -9.52 -0.41
C PHE A 41 -0.64 -9.55 -1.91
N GLU A 42 -1.88 -9.89 -2.28
CA GLU A 42 -2.32 -9.95 -3.67
C GLU A 42 -2.17 -8.57 -4.35
N LEU A 43 -2.54 -7.51 -3.64
CA LEU A 43 -2.32 -6.13 -4.09
C LEU A 43 -0.83 -5.85 -4.31
N PHE A 44 0.05 -6.32 -3.43
CA PHE A 44 1.48 -6.22 -3.59
C PHE A 44 2.00 -6.99 -4.80
N GLU A 45 1.51 -8.20 -5.07
CA GLU A 45 1.94 -9.00 -6.23
C GLU A 45 1.56 -8.35 -7.56
N ASN A 46 0.49 -7.55 -7.58
CA ASN A 46 0.04 -6.82 -8.75
C ASN A 46 0.52 -5.35 -8.75
N SER A 47 1.55 -5.03 -7.97
CA SER A 47 2.02 -3.66 -7.80
C SER A 47 3.08 -3.22 -8.83
N PHE A 48 2.99 -1.96 -9.22
CA PHE A 48 3.96 -1.24 -10.04
C PHE A 48 4.97 -0.48 -9.17
N GLN A 49 6.26 -0.61 -9.48
CA GLN A 49 7.31 0.12 -8.76
C GLN A 49 7.55 1.50 -9.35
N SER A 50 7.52 2.52 -8.49
CA SER A 50 7.85 3.91 -8.81
C SER A 50 8.83 4.44 -7.77
N GLY A 51 10.09 4.60 -8.17
CA GLY A 51 11.21 4.91 -7.28
C GLY A 51 11.41 3.83 -6.21
N ASN A 52 11.39 4.24 -4.94
CA ASN A 52 11.56 3.37 -3.76
C ASN A 52 10.23 2.87 -3.17
N LYS A 53 9.11 3.04 -3.88
CA LYS A 53 7.77 2.66 -3.46
C LYS A 53 7.11 1.78 -4.53
N ARG A 54 6.13 0.98 -4.12
CA ARG A 54 5.25 0.26 -5.07
C ARG A 54 3.81 0.66 -4.87
N TYR A 55 3.02 0.54 -5.93
CA TYR A 55 1.63 0.99 -5.96
C TYR A 55 0.75 -0.04 -6.65
N SER A 56 -0.46 -0.24 -6.16
CA SER A 56 -1.48 -1.08 -6.81
C SER A 56 -2.85 -0.42 -6.71
N ILE A 57 -3.83 -0.97 -7.42
CA ILE A 57 -5.22 -0.49 -7.41
C ILE A 57 -6.15 -1.64 -7.04
N ASP A 58 -7.08 -1.39 -6.13
CA ASP A 58 -8.14 -2.35 -5.80
C ASP A 58 -9.39 -2.19 -6.70
N SER A 59 -10.36 -3.08 -6.56
CA SER A 59 -11.60 -3.06 -7.34
C SER A 59 -12.44 -1.79 -7.16
N ASP A 60 -12.26 -1.09 -6.05
CA ASP A 60 -12.97 0.15 -5.72
C ASP A 60 -12.24 1.39 -6.29
N GLY A 61 -11.10 1.19 -6.95
CA GLY A 61 -10.27 2.24 -7.51
C GLY A 61 -9.37 2.93 -6.49
N ASN A 62 -9.19 2.35 -5.29
CA ASN A 62 -8.26 2.87 -4.31
C ASN A 62 -6.83 2.53 -4.71
N ILE A 63 -5.93 3.51 -4.56
CA ILE A 63 -4.51 3.36 -4.82
C ILE A 63 -3.82 2.99 -3.50
N HIS A 64 -3.21 1.81 -3.46
CA HIS A 64 -2.43 1.32 -2.33
C HIS A 64 -0.96 1.64 -2.54
N GLN A 65 -0.25 1.98 -1.45
CA GLN A 65 1.19 2.21 -1.46
C GLN A 65 1.91 1.17 -0.59
N PHE A 66 3.09 0.77 -1.04
CA PHE A 66 3.99 -0.11 -0.33
C PHE A 66 5.37 0.54 -0.19
N THR A 67 6.01 0.33 0.94
CA THR A 67 7.37 0.82 1.23
C THR A 67 8.28 -0.33 1.60
N HIS A 68 9.51 -0.26 1.11
CA HIS A 68 10.56 -1.20 1.48
C HIS A 68 11.30 -0.73 2.73
N THR A 69 11.59 -1.67 3.63
CA THR A 69 12.40 -1.40 4.82
C THR A 69 13.78 -2.04 4.67
N ASN A 70 14.80 -1.22 4.38
CA ASN A 70 16.19 -1.66 4.21
C ASN A 70 16.91 -1.93 5.54
N LYS A 71 16.31 -1.59 6.69
CA LYS A 71 16.86 -1.84 8.04
C LYS A 71 16.02 -2.91 8.74
N GLY A 72 16.56 -4.13 8.84
CA GLY A 72 15.85 -5.28 9.42
C GLY A 72 15.53 -6.34 8.38
N ASP A 73 14.27 -6.78 8.33
CA ASP A 73 13.79 -7.97 7.60
C ASP A 73 13.90 -7.89 6.05
N ASN A 74 14.38 -6.77 5.48
CA ASN A 74 14.50 -6.53 4.04
C ASN A 74 13.20 -6.88 3.29
N THR A 75 12.08 -6.34 3.80
CA THR A 75 10.73 -6.62 3.31
C THR A 75 9.97 -5.36 2.91
N TRP A 76 9.06 -5.54 1.98
CA TRP A 76 8.00 -4.60 1.65
C TRP A 76 6.85 -4.70 2.64
N HIS A 77 6.25 -3.56 2.92
CA HIS A 77 5.11 -3.42 3.81
C HIS A 77 4.07 -2.49 3.19
N TRP A 78 2.79 -2.76 3.45
CA TRP A 78 1.73 -1.81 3.11
C TRP A 78 1.88 -0.52 3.95
N ALA A 79 1.72 0.62 3.29
CA ALA A 79 2.05 1.94 3.82
C ALA A 79 0.91 2.97 3.69
N GLY A 80 -0.30 2.53 3.33
CA GLY A 80 -1.47 3.39 3.19
C GLY A 80 -2.22 3.16 1.87
N ARG A 81 -3.45 3.67 1.82
CA ARG A 81 -4.25 3.73 0.60
C ARG A 81 -5.03 5.03 0.50
N THR A 82 -5.41 5.42 -0.72
CA THR A 82 -6.51 6.36 -0.91
C THR A 82 -7.84 5.66 -0.55
N GLY A 83 -8.92 6.41 -0.33
CA GLY A 83 -10.24 5.81 -0.10
C GLY A 83 -11.00 6.52 1.01
N LYS A 84 -12.31 6.74 0.81
CA LYS A 84 -13.13 7.50 1.76
C LYS A 84 -13.66 6.67 2.93
N ASP A 85 -13.38 5.38 2.93
CA ASP A 85 -13.73 4.41 3.97
C ASP A 85 -12.79 4.47 5.19
N GLN A 86 -11.66 5.16 5.09
CA GLN A 86 -10.75 5.45 6.22
C GLN A 86 -10.90 6.89 6.70
N ALA A 87 -10.45 7.22 7.92
CA ALA A 87 -10.44 8.61 8.40
C ALA A 87 -9.47 9.47 7.58
N VAL A 88 -9.69 10.79 7.48
CA VAL A 88 -8.92 11.68 6.59
C VAL A 88 -7.42 11.67 6.89
N ASP A 89 -7.04 11.56 8.17
CA ASP A 89 -5.67 11.47 8.66
C ASP A 89 -4.99 10.13 8.34
N GLN A 90 -5.78 9.07 8.13
CA GLN A 90 -5.30 7.73 7.79
C GLN A 90 -5.07 7.53 6.28
N ARG A 91 -5.64 8.40 5.44
CA ARG A 91 -5.61 8.29 3.98
C ARG A 91 -4.28 8.72 3.38
N LEU A 92 -3.82 7.96 2.39
CA LEU A 92 -2.84 8.45 1.45
C LEU A 92 -3.50 9.52 0.58
N LYS A 93 -2.91 10.72 0.56
CA LYS A 93 -3.41 11.84 -0.24
C LYS A 93 -3.09 11.61 -1.72
N GLY A 94 -4.05 11.92 -2.59
CA GLY A 94 -3.88 11.87 -4.04
C GLY A 94 -2.68 12.66 -4.58
N ASN A 95 -2.35 13.79 -3.94
CA ASN A 95 -1.19 14.61 -4.30
C ASN A 95 0.16 13.91 -4.06
N ASN A 96 0.19 12.83 -3.28
CA ASN A 96 1.39 12.04 -3.03
C ASN A 96 1.57 10.90 -4.04
N ILE A 97 0.65 10.74 -5.01
CA ILE A 97 0.74 9.71 -6.04
C ILE A 97 1.63 10.20 -7.20
N PRO A 98 2.71 9.48 -7.53
CA PRO A 98 3.60 9.82 -8.64
C PRO A 98 2.90 9.84 -10.01
N GLN A 99 3.37 10.68 -10.94
CA GLN A 99 2.76 10.82 -12.28
C GLN A 99 2.90 9.57 -13.15
N ASP A 100 4.02 8.85 -13.02
CA ASP A 100 4.25 7.58 -13.70
C ASP A 100 3.29 6.48 -13.20
N VAL A 101 2.93 6.47 -11.91
CA VAL A 101 1.88 5.59 -11.37
C VAL A 101 0.52 5.90 -12.01
N ILE A 102 0.16 7.19 -12.07
CA ILE A 102 -1.09 7.64 -12.71
C ILE A 102 -1.15 7.20 -14.17
N LYS A 103 -0.03 7.35 -14.90
CA LYS A 103 0.09 6.93 -16.31
C LYS A 103 0.01 5.41 -16.46
N HIS A 104 0.75 4.66 -15.64
CA HIS A 104 0.82 3.20 -15.71
C HIS A 104 -0.56 2.56 -15.56
N PHE A 105 -1.36 3.06 -14.63
CA PHE A 105 -2.72 2.57 -14.38
C PHE A 105 -3.80 3.28 -15.20
N ASN A 106 -3.42 4.10 -16.19
CA ASN A 106 -4.34 4.85 -17.05
C ASN A 106 -5.40 5.66 -16.27
N LEU A 107 -4.98 6.31 -15.19
CA LEU A 107 -5.87 7.08 -14.32
C LEU A 107 -5.98 8.54 -14.77
N ASN A 108 -7.09 9.18 -14.39
CA ASN A 108 -7.25 10.62 -14.60
C ASN A 108 -6.50 11.43 -13.51
N PRO A 109 -5.47 12.24 -13.86
CA PRO A 109 -4.69 12.97 -12.87
C PRO A 109 -5.50 13.94 -12.00
N LYS A 110 -6.55 14.58 -12.57
CA LYS A 110 -7.41 15.51 -11.84
C LYS A 110 -8.29 14.80 -10.82
N LYS A 111 -8.71 13.56 -11.10
CA LYS A 111 -9.45 12.74 -10.14
C LYS A 111 -8.54 12.25 -9.02
N VAL A 112 -7.35 11.74 -9.37
CA VAL A 112 -6.38 11.25 -8.39
C VAL A 112 -6.00 12.34 -7.39
N LYS A 113 -5.72 13.58 -7.83
CA LYS A 113 -5.39 14.71 -6.94
C LYS A 113 -6.49 15.08 -5.93
N LYS A 114 -7.73 14.65 -6.14
CA LYS A 114 -8.87 14.91 -5.25
C LYS A 114 -9.14 13.77 -4.24
N LEU A 115 -8.36 12.70 -4.30
CA LEU A 115 -8.43 11.57 -3.36
C LEU A 115 -7.82 11.90 -2.01
#